data_AF-A0A6J2KMH2-F1
#
_entry.id   AF-A0A6J2KMH2-F1
#
_cell.length_a   1.000
_cell.length_b   1.000
_cell.length_c   1.000
_cell.angle_alpha   90.00
_cell.angle_beta   90.00
_cell.angle_gamma   90.00
#
_symmetry.space_group_name_H-M   'P 1'
#
loop_
_entity.id
_entity.type
_entity.pdbx_description
1 polymer ?
#
loop_
_entity_poly.entity_id
_entity_poly.type
_entity_poly.pdbx_seq_one_letter_code
_entity_poly.pdbx_strand_id
1 'polypeptide(L)' 'MGDFNAKLGRRGDDELKVGPFGFGQRNPRGQMLADFMEKEGLFMMNSFFKKPPQRKWTWLSPDGV' A
#
# COMPACT_ATOMS: atom_id res chain seq x y z
N MET A 1 -6.67 -0.65 12.89
CA MET A 1 -6.12 -0.97 11.54
C MET A 1 -5.54 -2.37 11.62
N GLY A 2 -5.83 -3.23 10.64
CA GLY A 2 -5.44 -4.64 10.62
C GLY A 2 -4.43 -4.96 9.52
N ASP A 3 -4.07 -6.24 9.42
CA ASP A 3 -3.23 -6.75 8.34
C ASP A 3 -4.10 -7.31 7.21
N PHE A 4 -4.03 -6.70 6.04
CA PHE A 4 -4.78 -7.10 4.84
C PHE A 4 -4.01 -8.11 3.98
N ASN A 5 -2.76 -8.44 4.35
CA ASN A 5 -1.88 -9.33 3.58
C ASN A 5 -1.80 -8.94 2.09
N ALA A 6 -1.72 -7.64 1.83
CA ALA A 6 -1.75 -7.04 0.50
C ALA A 6 -0.59 -6.06 0.32
N LYS A 7 0.03 -6.06 -0.87
CA LYS A 7 1.08 -5.12 -1.25
C LYS A 7 0.49 -4.15 -2.27
N LEU A 8 0.13 -2.94 -1.83
CA LEU A 8 -0.40 -1.88 -2.70
C LEU A 8 0.65 -1.29 -3.64
N GLY A 9 1.92 -1.27 -3.21
CA GLY A 9 3.01 -0.73 -4.01
C GLY A 9 3.04 0.80 -4.07
N ARG A 10 3.69 1.32 -5.10
CA ARG A 10 3.58 2.74 -5.51
C ARG A 10 2.19 2.99 -6.13
N ARG A 11 1.71 4.23 -6.03
CA ARG A 11 0.46 4.64 -6.68
C ARG A 11 0.56 4.52 -8.20
N GLY A 12 -0.56 4.24 -8.84
CA GLY A 12 -0.76 4.51 -10.27
C GLY A 12 -0.96 6.00 -10.54
N ASP A 13 -1.00 6.38 -11.82
CA ASP A 13 -1.16 7.79 -12.21
C ASP A 13 -2.52 8.35 -11.78
N ASP A 14 -3.60 7.56 -11.92
CA ASP A 14 -4.99 7.96 -11.64
C ASP A 14 -5.49 7.61 -10.23
N GLU A 15 -4.62 7.14 -9.33
CA GLU A 15 -5.04 6.75 -7.98
C GLU A 15 -4.96 7.90 -6.99
N LEU A 16 -6.12 8.45 -6.64
CA LEU A 16 -6.23 9.53 -5.66
C LEU A 16 -6.25 9.02 -4.22
N LYS A 17 -6.67 7.77 -3.99
CA LYS A 17 -6.76 7.15 -2.66
C LYS A 17 -5.44 6.59 -2.15
N VAL A 18 -4.44 6.47 -3.02
CA VAL A 18 -3.09 5.99 -2.70
C VAL A 18 -2.12 7.16 -2.78
N GLY A 19 -1.49 7.49 -1.66
CA GLY A 19 -0.51 8.55 -1.59
C GLY A 19 0.77 8.26 -2.38
N PRO A 20 1.55 9.31 -2.72
CA PRO A 20 2.72 9.22 -3.59
C PRO A 20 3.91 8.47 -2.97
N PHE A 21 3.90 8.23 -1.66
CA PHE A 21 5.01 7.59 -0.94
C PHE A 21 4.82 6.09 -0.72
N GLY A 22 3.95 5.44 -1.50
CA GLY A 22 3.82 3.98 -1.56
C GLY A 22 5.17 3.25 -1.75
N PHE A 23 5.24 1.99 -1.34
CA PHE A 23 6.49 1.22 -1.30
C PHE A 23 6.32 -0.17 -1.89
N GLY A 24 7.34 -0.62 -2.64
CA GLY A 24 7.37 -1.92 -3.29
C GLY A 24 6.53 -2.01 -4.57
N GLN A 25 6.39 -3.24 -5.06
CA GLN A 25 5.56 -3.58 -6.22
C GLN A 25 4.18 -4.05 -5.78
N ARG A 26 3.16 -3.68 -6.56
CA ARG A 26 1.79 -4.10 -6.31
C ARG A 26 1.61 -5.59 -6.58
N ASN A 27 0.89 -6.29 -5.70
CA ASN A 27 0.43 -7.66 -5.95
C ASN A 27 -1.09 -7.67 -6.27
N PRO A 28 -1.66 -8.79 -6.78
CA PRO A 28 -3.09 -8.85 -7.13
C PRO A 28 -4.03 -8.51 -5.97
N ARG A 29 -3.68 -8.88 -4.73
CA ARG A 29 -4.44 -8.50 -3.52
C ARG A 29 -4.39 -7.00 -3.25
N GLY A 30 -3.25 -6.37 -3.55
CA GLY A 30 -3.07 -4.92 -3.49
C GLY A 30 -3.95 -4.18 -4.48
N GLN A 31 -4.16 -4.72 -5.68
CA GLN A 31 -5.12 -4.16 -6.64
C GLN A 31 -6.55 -4.26 -6.11
N MET A 32 -6.96 -5.44 -5.65
CA MET A 32 -8.29 -5.63 -5.05
C MET A 32 -8.55 -4.69 -3.87
N LEU A 33 -7.52 -4.44 -3.03
CA LEU A 33 -7.61 -3.48 -1.94
C LEU A 33 -7.70 -2.03 -2.44
N ALA A 34 -6.98 -1.66 -3.50
CA ALA A 34 -7.10 -0.35 -4.13
C ALA A 34 -8.52 -0.11 -4.66
N ASP A 35 -9.08 -1.08 -5.37
CA ASP A 35 -10.43 -1.00 -5.93
C ASP A 35 -11.49 -0.89 -4.82
N PHE A 36 -11.32 -1.64 -3.74
CA PHE A 36 -12.19 -1.54 -2.55
C PHE A 36 -12.11 -0.15 -1.91
N MET A 37 -10.90 0.40 -1.73
CA MET A 37 -10.72 1.74 -1.18
C MET A 37 -11.33 2.82 -2.08
N GLU A 38 -11.20 2.69 -3.39
CA GLU A 38 -11.82 3.62 -4.35
C GLU A 38 -13.34 3.59 -4.23
N LYS A 39 -13.93 2.39 -4.21
CA LYS A 39 -15.37 2.19 -4.08
C LYS A 39 -15.94 2.75 -2.78
N GLU A 40 -15.26 2.50 -1.66
CA GLU A 40 -15.72 2.94 -0.33
C GLU A 40 -15.24 4.35 0.04
N GLY A 41 -14.50 5.02 -0.83
CA GLY A 41 -13.96 6.37 -0.59
C GLY A 41 -12.89 6.44 0.51
N LEU A 42 -12.22 5.32 0.80
CA LEU A 42 -11.19 5.22 1.84
C LEU A 42 -9.83 5.65 1.33
N PHE A 43 -9.00 6.22 2.21
CA PHE A 43 -7.64 6.65 1.87
C PHE A 43 -6.60 5.77 2.55
N MET A 44 -5.60 5.35 1.79
CA MET A 44 -4.45 4.64 2.33
C MET A 44 -3.50 5.62 3.01
N MET A 45 -3.86 6.08 4.22
CA MET A 45 -3.14 7.16 4.92
C MET A 45 -1.63 6.91 5.05
N ASN A 46 -1.22 5.65 5.23
CA ASN A 46 0.20 5.30 5.36
C ASN A 46 1.06 5.59 4.12
N SER A 47 0.47 5.71 2.92
CA SER A 47 1.20 6.06 1.70
C SER A 47 1.26 7.57 1.43
N PHE A 48 0.53 8.40 2.18
CA PHE A 48 0.56 9.86 2.03
C PHE A 48 1.69 10.54 2.82
N PHE A 49 2.27 9.87 3.80
CA PHE A 49 3.36 10.41 4.59
C PHE A 49 4.71 9.86 4.13
N LYS A 50 5.67 10.76 3.91
CA LYS A 50 7.05 10.39 3.61
C LYS A 50 7.68 9.75 4.85
N LYS A 51 8.08 8.48 4.74
CA LYS A 51 8.79 7.73 5.78
C LYS A 51 10.07 7.12 5.20
N PRO A 52 11.11 6.87 6.02
CA PRO A 52 12.26 6.06 5.59
C PRO A 52 11.81 4.67 5.13
N PRO A 53 12.43 4.07 4.10
CA PRO A 53 12.03 2.75 3.57
C PRO A 53 11.92 1.65 4.63
N GLN A 54 12.79 1.66 5.64
CA GLN A 54 12.79 0.65 6.72
C GLN A 54 11.54 0.72 7.63
N ARG A 55 10.76 1.80 7.55
CA ARG A 55 9.55 2.02 8.35
C ARG A 55 8.25 1.94 7.53
N LYS A 56 8.32 1.50 6.27
CA LYS A 56 7.16 1.41 5.37
C LYS A 56 6.50 0.04 5.33
N TRP A 57 7.13 -0.98 5.90
CA TRP A 57 6.61 -2.34 5.98
C TRP A 57 6.25 -2.68 7.43
N THR A 58 5.23 -3.51 7.59
CA THR A 58 4.79 -4.05 8.90
C THR A 58 5.22 -5.50 9.10
N TRP A 59 5.70 -6.16 8.03
CA TRP A 59 6.17 -7.53 8.06
C TRP A 59 7.27 -7.75 7.02
N LEU A 60 8.25 -8.58 7.36
CA LEU A 60 9.34 -9.05 6.51
C LEU A 60 9.42 -10.57 6.65
N SER A 61 9.57 -11.29 5.53
CA SER A 61 9.78 -12.74 5.56
C SER A 61 11.02 -13.08 6.39
N PRO A 62 10.96 -14.08 7.30
CA PRO A 62 12.14 -14.49 8.06
C PRO A 62 13.31 -14.91 7.17
N ASP A 63 13.01 -15.35 5.95
CA ASP A 63 13.99 -15.83 4.97
C ASP A 63 14.68 -14.70 4.19
N GLY A 64 14.27 -13.45 4.36
CA GLY A 64 14.89 -12.29 3.68
C GLY A 64 14.72 -12.26 2.15
N VAL A 65 13.87 -13.14 1.59
CA VAL A 65 13.51 -13.21 0.17
C VAL A 65 12.22 -12.43 -0.12
#